data_AF-A0A917FKX2-F1
#
_entry.id   AF-A0A917FKX2-F1
#
_cell.length_a   1.000
_cell.length_b   1.000
_cell.length_c   1.000
_cell.angle_alpha   90.00
_cell.angle_beta   90.00
_cell.angle_gamma   90.00
#
_symmetry.space_group_name_H-M   'P 1'
#
loop_
_entity.id
_entity.type
_entity.pdbx_description
1 polymer ?
#
loop_
_entity_poly.entity_id
_entity_poly.type
_entity_poly.pdbx_seq_one_letter_code
_entity_poly.pdbx_strand_id
1 'polypeptide(L)'
;MITPSKIPLYATALLLLAAFSIYAILSGADYLSSLLPGGLPLGNVLAAAVFLGLSGAAYLLAKQRKVLGRIAAIVLAASILWLPVSVALARNASLNFAGWNGTLWFLFTIGLLFAAIGTLLVAVGVNLYSLRKAKTTAK
;
A
#
# COMPACT_ATOMS: atom_id res chain seq x y z
N MET A 1 8.86 -15.30 -12.31
CA MET A 1 8.11 -14.65 -13.41
C MET A 1 6.61 -14.85 -13.16
N ILE A 2 5.83 -13.78 -12.96
CA ILE A 2 4.38 -13.88 -12.70
C ILE A 2 3.66 -14.00 -14.04
N THR A 3 2.96 -15.11 -14.28
CA THR A 3 2.16 -15.30 -15.50
C THR A 3 0.93 -14.37 -15.48
N PRO A 4 0.45 -13.90 -16.64
CA PRO A 4 -0.73 -13.02 -16.72
C PRO A 4 -1.97 -13.59 -16.02
N SER A 5 -2.14 -14.91 -16.05
CA SER A 5 -3.26 -15.63 -15.43
C SER A 5 -3.27 -15.56 -13.89
N LYS A 6 -2.12 -15.34 -13.24
CA LYS A 6 -2.00 -15.31 -11.78
C LYS A 6 -2.04 -13.89 -11.19
N ILE A 7 -1.97 -12.86 -12.02
CA ILE A 7 -2.07 -11.45 -11.61
C ILE A 7 -3.29 -11.19 -10.70
N PRO A 8 -4.53 -11.61 -11.07
CA PRO A 8 -5.69 -11.35 -10.23
C PRO A 8 -5.58 -12.05 -8.87
N LEU A 9 -5.08 -13.29 -8.83
CA LEU A 9 -4.91 -14.03 -7.57
C LEU A 9 -3.96 -13.31 -6.60
N TYR A 10 -2.79 -12.87 -7.08
CA TYR A 10 -1.83 -12.15 -6.24
C TYR A 10 -2.36 -10.78 -5.80
N ALA A 11 -3.02 -10.05 -6.69
CA ALA A 11 -3.66 -8.78 -6.33
C ALA A 11 -4.74 -8.99 -5.26
N THR A 12 -5.58 -10.01 -5.39
CA THR A 12 -6.58 -10.36 -4.36
C THR A 12 -5.93 -10.72 -3.03
N ALA A 13 -4.88 -11.54 -3.02
CA ALA A 13 -4.18 -11.90 -1.79
C ALA A 13 -3.60 -10.65 -1.08
N LEU A 14 -3.01 -9.73 -1.83
CA LEU A 14 -2.50 -8.46 -1.30
C LEU A 14 -3.61 -7.56 -0.73
N LEU A 15 -4.77 -7.50 -1.39
CA LEU A 15 -5.93 -6.75 -0.90
C LEU A 15 -6.53 -7.38 0.36
N LEU A 16 -6.60 -8.71 0.44
CA LEU A 16 -7.05 -9.41 1.64
C LEU A 16 -6.11 -9.16 2.82
N LEU A 17 -4.80 -9.19 2.59
CA LEU A 17 -3.81 -8.81 3.60
C LEU A 17 -4.02 -7.37 4.07
N ALA A 18 -4.17 -6.42 3.13
CA ALA A 18 -4.42 -5.02 3.48
C ALA A 18 -5.71 -4.84 4.28
N ALA A 19 -6.79 -5.51 3.89
CA ALA A 19 -8.07 -5.46 4.58
C ALA A 19 -7.98 -6.03 6.01
N PHE A 20 -7.31 -7.18 6.17
CA PHE A 20 -7.06 -7.77 7.48
C PHE A 20 -6.22 -6.84 8.36
N SER A 21 -5.15 -6.25 7.82
CA SER A 21 -4.30 -5.31 8.56
C SER A 21 -5.05 -4.03 8.96
N ILE A 22 -5.90 -3.47 8.07
CA ILE A 22 -6.76 -2.34 8.40
C ILE A 22 -7.72 -2.72 9.54
N TYR A 23 -8.39 -3.87 9.43
CA TYR A 23 -9.30 -4.34 10.47
C TYR A 23 -8.60 -4.49 11.83
N ALA A 24 -7.43 -5.12 11.85
CA ALA A 24 -6.62 -5.28 13.06
C ALA A 24 -6.26 -3.91 13.67
N ILE A 25 -5.80 -2.94 12.87
CA ILE A 25 -5.47 -1.59 13.34
C ILE A 25 -6.72 -0.89 13.91
N LEU A 26 -7.84 -0.92 13.18
CA LEU A 26 -9.08 -0.26 13.59
C LEU A 26 -9.75 -0.91 14.80
N SER A 27 -9.46 -2.19 15.08
CA SER A 27 -9.96 -2.88 16.28
C SER A 27 -9.37 -2.32 17.57
N GLY A 28 -8.24 -1.59 17.51
CA GLY A 28 -7.57 -1.03 18.68
C GLY A 28 -7.03 -2.08 19.64
N ALA A 29 -6.80 -3.31 19.18
CA ALA A 29 -6.41 -4.41 20.05
C ALA A 29 -5.04 -4.21 20.71
N ASP A 30 -4.91 -4.66 21.95
CA ASP A 30 -3.71 -4.46 22.78
C ASP A 30 -2.43 -5.01 22.13
N TYR A 31 -2.56 -6.10 21.36
CA TYR A 31 -1.43 -6.73 20.67
C TYR A 31 -0.75 -5.79 19.65
N LEU A 32 -1.40 -4.71 19.20
CA LEU A 32 -0.80 -3.75 18.28
C LEU A 32 0.44 -3.06 18.87
N SER A 33 0.47 -2.92 20.20
CA SER A 33 1.62 -2.36 20.93
C SER A 33 2.71 -3.39 21.22
N SER A 34 2.45 -4.68 20.99
CA SER A 34 3.42 -5.74 21.24
C SER A 34 4.65 -5.55 20.34
N LEU A 35 5.83 -5.62 20.95
CA LEU A 35 7.10 -5.43 20.28
C LEU A 35 7.53 -6.74 19.60
N LEU A 36 7.83 -6.64 18.30
CA LEU A 36 8.47 -7.71 17.55
C LEU A 36 9.99 -7.71 17.78
N PRO A 37 10.72 -8.78 17.41
CA PRO A 37 12.18 -8.78 17.42
C PRO A 37 12.73 -7.53 16.70
N GLY A 38 13.63 -6.81 17.37
CA GLY A 38 14.14 -5.51 16.90
C GLY A 38 13.37 -4.29 17.42
N GLY A 39 12.38 -4.47 18.31
CA GLY A 39 11.69 -3.39 19.01
C GLY A 39 10.65 -2.66 18.16
N LEU A 40 10.23 -3.23 17.04
CA LEU A 40 9.22 -2.64 16.16
C LEU A 40 7.81 -3.03 16.65
N PRO A 41 6.90 -2.07 16.90
CA PRO A 41 5.52 -2.39 17.26
C PRO A 41 4.81 -3.14 16.13
N LEU A 42 4.03 -4.16 16.48
CA LEU A 42 3.24 -4.94 15.51
C LEU A 42 2.30 -4.05 14.68
N GLY A 43 1.74 -3.00 15.28
CA GLY A 43 0.92 -2.01 14.57
C GLY A 43 1.64 -1.34 13.39
N ASN A 44 2.95 -1.07 13.49
CA ASN A 44 3.72 -0.48 12.40
C ASN A 44 3.93 -1.47 11.25
N VAL A 45 4.10 -2.75 11.56
CA VAL A 45 4.20 -3.81 10.55
C VAL A 45 2.89 -3.97 9.80
N LEU A 46 1.76 -3.95 10.53
CA LEU A 46 0.44 -4.00 9.91
C LEU A 46 0.20 -2.76 9.04
N ALA A 47 0.58 -1.57 9.47
CA ALA A 47 0.46 -0.35 8.67
C ALA A 47 1.29 -0.45 7.37
N ALA A 48 2.53 -0.96 7.45
CA ALA A 48 3.33 -1.23 6.27
C ALA A 48 2.67 -2.26 5.34
N ALA A 49 2.06 -3.32 5.89
CA ALA A 49 1.32 -4.32 5.12
C ALA A 49 0.11 -3.71 4.39
N VAL A 50 -0.57 -2.72 4.97
CA VAL A 50 -1.63 -1.95 4.27
C VAL A 50 -1.07 -1.23 3.05
N PHE A 51 0.00 -0.45 3.22
CA PHE A 51 0.61 0.30 2.11
C PHE A 51 1.10 -0.63 1.01
N LEU A 52 1.81 -1.70 1.37
CA LEU A 52 2.31 -2.70 0.43
C LEU A 52 1.19 -3.47 -0.27
N GLY A 53 0.13 -3.82 0.46
CA GLY A 53 -1.01 -4.54 -0.11
C GLY A 53 -1.76 -3.70 -1.14
N LEU A 54 -2.09 -2.44 -0.80
CA LEU A 54 -2.79 -1.52 -1.71
C LEU A 54 -1.93 -1.16 -2.92
N SER A 55 -0.71 -0.68 -2.71
CA SER A 55 0.18 -0.23 -3.78
C SER A 55 0.69 -1.40 -4.64
N GLY A 56 0.94 -2.56 -4.02
CA GLY A 56 1.34 -3.78 -4.72
C GLY A 56 0.23 -4.32 -5.62
N ALA A 57 -1.01 -4.37 -5.13
CA ALA A 57 -2.16 -4.75 -5.95
C ALA A 57 -2.37 -3.76 -7.11
N ALA A 58 -2.29 -2.45 -6.83
CA ALA A 58 -2.39 -1.40 -7.85
C ALA A 58 -1.33 -1.58 -8.94
N TYR A 59 -0.07 -1.81 -8.56
CA TYR A 59 1.03 -2.04 -9.49
C TYR A 59 0.83 -3.30 -10.34
N LEU A 60 0.43 -4.42 -9.73
CA LEU A 60 0.17 -5.67 -10.46
C LEU A 60 -0.90 -5.50 -11.54
N LEU A 61 -1.97 -4.74 -11.23
CA LEU A 61 -3.06 -4.45 -12.15
C LEU A 61 -2.68 -3.39 -13.22
N ALA A 62 -1.74 -2.51 -12.91
CA ALA A 62 -1.33 -1.39 -13.76
C ALA A 62 -0.10 -1.67 -14.63
N LYS A 63 0.76 -2.65 -14.29
CA LYS A 63 2.11 -2.82 -14.88
C LYS A 63 2.14 -2.96 -16.40
N GLN A 64 1.06 -3.43 -17.02
CA GLN A 64 0.95 -3.57 -18.48
C GLN A 64 0.76 -2.22 -19.20
N ARG A 65 0.47 -1.15 -18.45
CA ARG A 65 0.19 0.19 -18.99
C ARG A 65 1.34 1.13 -18.66
N LYS A 66 1.90 1.80 -19.68
CA LYS A 66 3.12 2.61 -19.53
C LYS A 66 3.02 3.69 -18.44
N VAL A 67 1.98 4.54 -18.49
CA VAL A 67 1.85 5.69 -17.57
C VAL A 67 1.39 5.22 -16.18
N LEU A 68 0.26 4.52 -16.11
CA LEU A 68 -0.30 4.06 -14.84
C LEU A 68 0.64 3.09 -14.11
N GLY A 69 1.36 2.24 -14.83
CA GLY A 69 2.36 1.33 -14.26
C GLY A 69 3.54 2.07 -13.64
N ARG A 70 3.98 3.21 -14.22
CA ARG A 70 5.02 4.06 -13.62
C ARG A 70 4.52 4.73 -12.34
N ILE A 71 3.32 5.30 -12.35
CA ILE A 71 2.72 5.92 -11.17
C ILE A 71 2.59 4.88 -10.04
N ALA A 72 2.05 3.70 -10.35
CA ALA A 72 1.92 2.62 -9.37
C ALA A 72 3.27 2.12 -8.86
N ALA A 73 4.31 2.08 -9.70
CA ALA A 73 5.66 1.72 -9.27
C ALA A 73 6.26 2.75 -8.29
N ILE A 74 6.04 4.05 -8.53
CA ILE A 74 6.50 5.12 -7.61
C ILE A 74 5.81 4.99 -6.26
N VAL A 75 4.48 4.80 -6.25
CA VAL A 75 3.70 4.64 -5.02
C VAL A 75 4.11 3.38 -4.26
N LEU A 76 4.39 2.28 -4.96
CA LEU A 76 4.91 1.05 -4.36
C LEU A 76 6.31 1.27 -3.77
N ALA A 77 7.21 1.96 -4.48
CA ALA A 77 8.54 2.28 -3.96
C ALA A 77 8.46 3.14 -2.70
N ALA A 78 7.59 4.17 -2.68
CA ALA A 78 7.34 4.97 -1.50
C ALA A 78 6.76 4.14 -0.34
N SER A 79 5.88 3.19 -0.63
CA SER A 79 5.32 2.25 0.36
C SER A 79 6.37 1.32 0.96
N ILE A 80 7.32 0.83 0.15
CA ILE A 80 8.45 0.01 0.62
C ILE A 80 9.36 0.83 1.54
N LEU A 81 9.65 2.08 1.15
CA LEU A 81 10.53 2.98 1.91
C LEU A 81 9.87 3.53 3.18
N TRP A 82 8.55 3.54 3.26
CA TRP A 82 7.81 4.11 4.39
C TRP A 82 8.27 3.52 5.74
N LEU A 83 8.39 2.19 5.83
CA LEU A 83 8.76 1.54 7.10
C LEU A 83 10.23 1.77 7.50
N PRO A 84 11.24 1.54 6.63
CA PRO A 84 12.63 1.87 6.94
C PRO A 84 12.83 3.33 7.35
N VAL A 85 12.18 4.27 6.66
CA VAL A 85 12.23 5.69 7.00
C VAL A 85 11.57 5.94 8.35
N SER A 86 10.40 5.34 8.62
CA SER A 86 9.75 5.44 9.94
C SER A 86 10.66 4.96 11.07
N VAL A 87 11.35 3.83 10.88
CA VAL A 87 12.27 3.26 11.87
C VAL A 87 13.49 4.17 12.08
N ALA A 88 14.06 4.70 11.00
CA ALA A 88 15.18 5.64 11.08
C ALA A 88 14.79 6.92 11.84
N LEU A 89 13.59 7.46 11.56
CA LEU A 89 13.06 8.64 12.25
C LEU A 89 12.74 8.35 13.73
N ALA A 90 12.23 7.16 14.05
CA ALA A 90 11.88 6.77 15.42
C ALA A 90 13.07 6.69 16.39
N ARG A 91 14.29 6.44 15.90
CA ARG A 91 15.50 6.45 16.74
C ARG A 91 15.78 7.79 17.42
N ASN A 92 15.16 8.87 16.94
CA ASN A 92 15.20 10.18 17.57
C ASN A 92 13.80 10.83 17.54
N ALA A 93 12.81 10.11 18.07
CA ALA A 93 11.39 10.47 17.95
C ALA A 93 11.06 11.89 18.43
N SER A 94 11.71 12.37 19.50
CA SER A 94 11.53 13.71 20.05
C SER A 94 12.03 14.83 19.13
N LEU A 95 12.96 14.55 18.22
CA LEU A 95 13.50 15.50 17.22
C LEU A 95 12.83 15.33 15.86
N ASN A 96 12.49 14.10 15.49
CA ASN A 96 12.03 13.76 14.15
C ASN A 96 10.51 13.78 13.99
N PHE A 97 9.75 13.60 15.07
CA PHE A 97 8.28 13.66 15.06
C PHE A 97 7.70 14.85 15.84
N ALA A 98 8.55 15.70 16.42
CA ALA A 98 8.11 16.96 17.02
C ALA A 98 8.02 18.09 15.98
N GLY A 99 7.12 19.03 16.24
CA GLY A 99 6.97 20.25 15.44
C GLY A 99 6.71 19.98 13.95
N TRP A 100 7.41 20.74 13.09
CA TRP A 100 7.19 20.71 11.64
C TRP A 100 7.53 19.37 10.98
N ASN A 101 8.56 18.67 11.48
CA ASN A 101 8.99 17.38 10.91
C ASN A 101 7.93 16.30 11.10
N GLY A 102 7.29 16.26 12.27
CA GLY A 102 6.15 15.37 12.53
C GLY A 102 4.97 15.65 11.60
N THR A 103 4.63 16.92 11.41
CA THR A 103 3.56 17.33 10.47
C THR A 103 3.87 16.91 9.04
N LEU A 104 5.10 17.13 8.55
CA LEU A 104 5.51 16.71 7.22
C LEU A 104 5.43 15.19 7.04
N TRP A 105 5.90 14.42 8.03
CA TRP A 105 5.83 12.96 7.99
C TRP A 105 4.39 12.44 7.99
N PHE A 106 3.52 13.08 8.78
CA PHE A 106 2.09 12.77 8.81
C PHE A 106 1.42 13.07 7.47
N LEU A 107 1.68 14.25 6.89
CA LEU A 107 1.18 14.61 5.56
C LEU A 107 1.69 13.65 4.48
N PHE A 108 2.95 13.26 4.54
CA PHE A 108 3.51 12.24 3.65
C PHE A 108 2.78 10.91 3.79
N THR A 109 2.56 10.44 5.01
CA THR A 109 1.90 9.16 5.29
C THR A 109 0.45 9.15 4.79
N ILE A 110 -0.30 10.23 5.03
CA ILE A 110 -1.67 10.39 4.52
C ILE A 110 -1.69 10.53 3.00
N GLY A 111 -0.80 11.34 2.44
CA GLY A 111 -0.67 11.52 0.99
C GLY A 111 -0.35 10.21 0.29
N LEU A 112 0.54 9.40 0.87
CA LEU A 112 0.86 8.06 0.39
C LEU A 112 -0.36 7.13 0.42
N LEU A 113 -1.16 7.18 1.47
CA LEU A 113 -2.40 6.39 1.58
C LEU A 113 -3.38 6.76 0.45
N PHE A 114 -3.64 8.05 0.26
CA PHE A 114 -4.51 8.51 -0.82
C PHE A 114 -3.95 8.17 -2.19
N ALA A 115 -2.64 8.29 -2.40
CA ALA A 115 -2.00 7.90 -3.65
C ALA A 115 -2.15 6.39 -3.92
N ALA A 116 -1.98 5.54 -2.90
CA ALA A 116 -2.17 4.09 -3.01
C ALA A 116 -3.62 3.73 -3.37
N ILE A 117 -4.60 4.30 -2.66
CA ILE A 117 -6.03 4.09 -2.93
C ILE A 117 -6.41 4.60 -4.32
N GLY A 118 -6.03 5.85 -4.65
CA GLY A 118 -6.36 6.45 -5.94
C GLY A 118 -5.78 5.67 -7.11
N THR A 119 -4.53 5.24 -7.00
CA THR A 119 -3.89 4.43 -8.05
C THR A 119 -4.55 3.06 -8.19
N LEU A 120 -4.93 2.43 -7.07
CA LEU A 120 -5.67 1.17 -7.07
C LEU A 120 -7.03 1.31 -7.76
N LEU A 121 -7.81 2.34 -7.40
CA LEU A 121 -9.13 2.60 -7.98
C LEU A 121 -9.05 2.81 -9.49
N VAL A 122 -8.09 3.62 -9.95
CA VAL A 122 -7.85 3.84 -11.39
C VAL A 122 -7.46 2.53 -12.07
N ALA A 123 -6.54 1.75 -11.49
CA ALA A 123 -6.12 0.47 -12.05
C ALA A 123 -7.28 -0.52 -12.16
N VAL A 124 -8.13 -0.62 -11.14
CA VAL A 124 -9.33 -1.47 -11.14
C VAL A 124 -10.33 -0.99 -12.21
N GLY A 125 -10.69 0.30 -12.21
CA GLY A 125 -11.66 0.85 -13.15
C GLY A 125 -11.24 0.67 -14.61
N VAL A 126 -9.96 0.87 -14.88
CA VAL A 126 -9.36 0.68 -16.20
C VAL A 126 -9.37 -0.80 -16.63
N ASN A 127 -9.11 -1.74 -15.72
CA ASN A 127 -9.21 -3.17 -16.02
C ASN A 127 -10.66 -3.61 -16.27
N LEU A 128 -11.61 -3.14 -15.46
CA LEU A 128 -13.05 -3.41 -15.64
C LEU A 128 -13.57 -2.88 -16.97
N TYR A 129 -13.14 -1.68 -17.37
CA TYR A 129 -13.50 -1.10 -18.67
C TYR A 129 -12.98 -1.96 -19.84
N SER A 130 -11.73 -2.43 -19.77
CA SER A 130 -11.17 -3.30 -20.80
C SER A 130 -11.89 -4.65 -20.91
N LEU A 131 -12.29 -5.26 -19.79
CA LEU A 131 -13.09 -6.50 -19.78
C LEU A 131 -14.47 -6.30 -20.41
N ARG A 132 -15.15 -5.18 -20.09
CA ARG A 132 -16.46 -4.85 -20.69
C ARG A 132 -16.35 -4.69 -22.21
N LYS A 133 -15.34 -3.94 -22.68
CA LYS A 133 -15.13 -3.72 -24.12
C LYS A 133 -14.91 -5.04 -24.88
N ALA A 134 -14.08 -5.94 -24.33
CA ALA A 134 -13.81 -7.24 -24.95
C ALA A 134 -15.08 -8.12 -25.06
N LYS A 135 -15.97 -8.07 -24.07
CA LYS A 135 -17.23 -8.81 -24.08
C LYS A 135 -18.22 -8.29 -25.13
N THR A 136 -18.20 -6.98 -25.40
CA THR A 136 -19.06 -6.37 -26.44
C THR A 136 -18.60 -6.72 -27.85
N THR A 137 -17.28 -6.80 -28.10
CA THR A 137 -16.73 -7.12 -29.43
C THR A 137 -16.81 -8.61 -29.81
N ALA A 138 -17.09 -9.48 -28.84
CA ALA A 138 -17.21 -10.92 -29.06
C ALA A 138 -18.66 -11.38 -29.37
N LYS A 139 -19.61 -10.43 -29.38
CA LYS A 139 -21.00 -10.63 -29.80
C LYS A 139 -21.20 -10.03 -31.18
#